data_AF-A0A949YKT3-F1
#
_entry.id   AF-A0A949YKT3-F1
#
_cell.length_a   1.000
_cell.length_b   1.000
_cell.length_c   1.000
_cell.angle_alpha   90.00
_cell.angle_beta   90.00
_cell.angle_gamma   90.00
#
_symmetry.space_group_name_H-M   'P 1'
#
loop_
_entity.id
_entity.type
_entity.pdbx_description
1 polymer ?
#
loop_
_entity_poly.entity_id
_entity_poly.type
_entity_poly.pdbx_seq_one_letter_code
_entity_poly.pdbx_strand_id
1 'polypeptide(L)'
;MLDQLAEWLDDRTGYRTLIRTFSEEQIQGGARWRYVFGSTLASVFLIQAVTGVLMMTAYSPSSASAWGSVYYINNIMWMGWFIRGLHHFGASTVMVLLVFHLLQVVLTGAYRKPREVNWWFGLALLVLTVSFGHTGYQLPWDQKGYWATKVMTNILGGAPLFGPYLKTIVVGGTEYGNQTITRLYGLHVAILPILMILCLWAHVMLARRHGLTPPARPERWAAETYWPAQTFRNVAFLSIVVGIMVSLDLIKGGAPLDAPADPSSSDYPARPEWFFLCLFQMLRHFPGRLEWVGSIVIPSTILLVLFLVPLLDRILPSRFLHFLACAGVFGLLGGAGYLTVEALKADAADPQFQEARRKADAAHERALFLAASPQAGIPPEGAGFLLRHDPLTHGHAALEKKCLGCHFLGGQGTGEQTAADLKGFGSRTWVRGLLENPAATAYFGKVPSLGGMREWKKRSKLNGKQLDDVADFVASFARIPDDLTAEEWLISPGVAEHPGNQPFQKECGQCHIIEGFTEGGTRDAPGLFAWGSTRWLSRMIRKPGAPDLYGFFEDKAQMPPFGPDQLRGNDLEMIIRFLHNDYPLMPGTELKGTVAGVTVKMNDQVADQKY
;
A
#
# COMPACT_ATOMS: atom_id res chain seq x y z
N MET A 1 -6.71 -24.81 -53.88
CA MET A 1 -7.52 -23.80 -53.17
C MET A 1 -6.69 -22.98 -52.19
N LEU A 2 -6.02 -23.59 -51.20
CA LEU A 2 -5.14 -22.84 -50.28
C LEU A 2 -3.95 -22.17 -51.00
N ASP A 3 -3.32 -22.87 -51.95
CA ASP A 3 -2.20 -22.27 -52.72
C ASP A 3 -2.65 -21.13 -53.62
N GLN A 4 -3.80 -21.26 -54.29
CA GLN A 4 -4.40 -20.20 -55.11
C GLN A 4 -4.79 -18.97 -54.27
N LEU A 5 -5.30 -19.18 -53.04
CA LEU A 5 -5.58 -18.09 -52.11
C LEU A 5 -4.27 -17.42 -51.64
N ALA A 6 -3.23 -18.22 -51.37
CA ALA A 6 -1.93 -17.71 -50.96
C ALA A 6 -1.21 -16.94 -52.08
N GLU A 7 -1.36 -17.36 -53.34
CA GLU A 7 -0.86 -16.66 -54.52
C GLU A 7 -1.63 -15.36 -54.78
N TRP A 8 -2.96 -15.39 -54.74
CA TRP A 8 -3.78 -14.17 -54.86
C TRP A 8 -3.41 -13.15 -53.78
N LEU A 9 -3.21 -13.61 -52.53
CA LEU A 9 -2.82 -12.75 -51.43
C LEU A 9 -1.40 -12.19 -51.62
N ASP A 10 -0.46 -13.01 -52.09
CA ASP A 10 0.91 -12.56 -52.37
C ASP A 10 0.96 -11.55 -53.51
N ASP A 11 0.18 -11.75 -54.58
CA ASP A 11 0.08 -10.81 -55.70
C ASP A 11 -0.48 -9.44 -55.26
N ARG A 12 -1.23 -9.36 -54.16
CA ARG A 12 -1.81 -8.10 -53.65
C ARG A 12 -1.00 -7.45 -52.55
N THR A 13 -0.33 -8.25 -51.72
CA THR A 13 0.35 -7.77 -50.51
C THR A 13 1.87 -7.87 -50.58
N GLY A 14 2.40 -8.72 -51.48
CA GLY A 14 3.83 -9.03 -51.58
C GLY A 14 4.41 -9.68 -50.32
N TYR A 15 3.58 -10.30 -49.46
CA TYR A 15 4.02 -10.77 -48.14
C TYR A 15 5.14 -11.81 -48.24
N ARG A 16 5.21 -12.64 -49.29
CA ARG A 16 6.29 -13.61 -49.48
C ARG A 16 7.62 -12.92 -49.73
N THR A 17 7.63 -11.78 -50.44
CA THR A 17 8.84 -10.98 -50.67
C THR A 17 9.35 -10.39 -49.35
N LEU A 18 8.46 -9.90 -48.50
CA LEU A 18 8.78 -9.43 -47.14
C LEU A 18 9.36 -10.56 -46.27
N ILE A 19 8.71 -11.72 -46.23
CA ILE A 19 9.17 -12.89 -45.47
C ILE A 19 10.52 -13.39 -45.96
N ARG A 20 10.71 -13.44 -47.29
CA ARG A 20 11.97 -13.86 -47.91
C ARG A 20 13.10 -12.91 -47.55
N THR A 21 12.87 -11.60 -47.68
CA THR A 21 13.85 -10.57 -47.32
C THR A 21 14.28 -10.68 -45.86
N PHE A 22 13.34 -10.98 -44.95
CA PHE A 22 13.65 -11.20 -43.54
C PHE A 22 14.38 -12.51 -43.26
N SER A 23 13.94 -13.61 -43.87
CA SER A 23 14.50 -14.94 -43.64
C SER A 23 15.92 -15.08 -44.20
N GLU A 24 16.15 -14.49 -45.37
CA GLU A 24 17.42 -14.56 -46.12
C GLU A 24 18.41 -13.45 -45.74
N GLU A 25 18.06 -12.57 -44.80
CA GLU A 25 18.96 -11.53 -44.29
C GLU A 25 20.27 -12.17 -43.79
N GLN A 26 21.39 -11.76 -44.39
CA GLN A 26 22.70 -12.34 -44.10
C GLN A 26 23.31 -11.71 -42.85
N ILE A 27 23.60 -12.54 -41.85
CA ILE A 27 24.29 -12.11 -40.63
C ILE A 27 25.79 -12.29 -40.83
N GLN A 28 26.51 -11.17 -40.98
CA GLN A 28 27.96 -11.19 -41.09
C GLN A 28 28.61 -11.77 -39.83
N GLY A 29 29.41 -12.83 -39.99
CA GLY A 29 30.05 -13.57 -38.91
C GLY A 29 29.14 -14.55 -38.17
N GLY A 30 28.00 -14.92 -38.77
CA GLY A 30 27.10 -16.01 -38.36
C GLY A 30 26.14 -15.68 -37.21
N ALA A 31 25.17 -16.56 -36.98
CA ALA A 31 24.19 -16.42 -35.90
C ALA A 31 24.81 -16.65 -34.51
N ARG A 32 24.43 -15.84 -33.51
CA ARG A 32 25.08 -15.79 -32.19
C ARG A 32 24.10 -15.51 -31.06
N TRP A 33 24.38 -16.10 -29.90
CA TRP A 33 23.62 -15.85 -28.66
C TRP A 33 23.68 -14.40 -28.22
N ARG A 34 24.76 -13.65 -28.50
CA ARG A 34 24.83 -12.24 -28.14
C ARG A 34 23.78 -11.36 -28.83
N TYR A 35 23.15 -11.80 -29.91
CA TYR A 35 22.17 -10.99 -30.64
C TYR A 35 20.73 -11.14 -30.12
N VAL A 36 20.48 -12.04 -29.15
CA VAL A 36 19.12 -12.34 -28.68
C VAL A 36 18.49 -11.21 -27.85
N PHE A 37 19.31 -10.39 -27.16
CA PHE A 37 18.79 -9.43 -26.18
C PHE A 37 17.86 -8.39 -26.78
N GLY A 38 18.19 -7.83 -27.95
CA GLY A 38 17.35 -6.83 -28.60
C GLY A 38 15.99 -7.38 -29.05
N SER A 39 15.98 -8.57 -29.68
CA SER A 39 14.73 -9.23 -30.08
C SER A 39 13.88 -9.64 -28.89
N THR A 40 14.49 -10.20 -27.85
CA THR A 40 13.77 -10.62 -26.64
C THR A 40 13.21 -9.43 -25.88
N LEU A 41 13.96 -8.32 -25.78
CA LEU A 41 13.46 -7.07 -25.19
C LEU A 41 12.22 -6.55 -25.93
N ALA A 42 12.25 -6.50 -27.27
CA ALA A 42 11.10 -6.10 -28.07
C ALA A 42 9.90 -7.05 -27.89
N SER A 43 10.14 -8.37 -27.82
CA SER A 43 9.08 -9.36 -27.57
C SER A 43 8.46 -9.22 -26.18
N VAL A 44 9.25 -8.99 -25.13
CA VAL A 44 8.72 -8.76 -23.78
C VAL A 44 7.95 -7.44 -23.72
N PHE A 45 8.39 -6.39 -24.43
CA PHE A 45 7.61 -5.17 -24.59
C PHE A 45 6.26 -5.40 -25.27
N LEU A 46 6.20 -6.29 -26.27
CA LEU A 46 4.92 -6.68 -26.87
C LEU A 46 4.01 -7.39 -25.86
N ILE A 47 4.57 -8.27 -25.02
CA ILE A 47 3.83 -8.89 -23.89
C ILE A 47 3.30 -7.80 -22.95
N GLN A 48 4.09 -6.78 -22.62
CA GLN A 48 3.65 -5.63 -21.80
C GLN A 48 2.49 -4.88 -22.46
N ALA A 49 2.57 -4.61 -23.76
CA ALA A 49 1.50 -3.93 -24.49
C ALA A 49 0.20 -4.75 -24.48
N VAL A 50 0.27 -6.05 -24.77
CA VAL A 50 -0.89 -6.94 -24.79
C VAL A 50 -1.52 -7.07 -23.40
N THR A 51 -0.72 -7.39 -22.39
CA THR A 51 -1.21 -7.49 -21.00
C THR A 51 -1.77 -6.17 -20.48
N GLY A 52 -1.16 -5.04 -20.85
CA GLY A 52 -1.67 -3.70 -20.52
C GLY A 52 -3.04 -3.42 -21.14
N VAL A 53 -3.23 -3.72 -22.43
CA VAL A 53 -4.53 -3.58 -23.11
C VAL A 53 -5.59 -4.49 -22.48
N LEU A 54 -5.23 -5.73 -22.10
CA LEU A 54 -6.15 -6.64 -21.43
C LEU A 54 -6.59 -6.10 -20.05
N MET A 55 -5.67 -5.55 -19.26
CA MET A 55 -6.02 -4.95 -17.96
C MET A 55 -6.80 -3.63 -18.11
N MET A 56 -6.60 -2.90 -19.21
CA MET A 56 -7.29 -1.64 -19.50
C MET A 56 -8.82 -1.80 -19.48
N THR A 57 -9.35 -2.97 -19.82
CA THR A 57 -10.79 -3.24 -19.86
C THR A 57 -11.43 -3.40 -18.48
N ALA A 58 -10.62 -3.67 -17.44
CA ALA A 58 -11.07 -3.91 -16.07
C ALA A 58 -10.56 -2.86 -15.07
N TYR A 59 -9.57 -2.05 -15.43
CA TYR A 59 -8.97 -1.03 -14.57
C TYR A 59 -9.79 0.28 -14.56
N SER A 60 -9.98 0.87 -13.38
CA SER A 60 -10.70 2.14 -13.21
C SER A 60 -9.77 3.25 -12.71
N PRO A 61 -9.43 4.28 -13.52
CA PRO A 61 -8.42 5.30 -13.20
C PRO A 61 -8.96 6.43 -12.29
N SER A 62 -9.34 6.10 -11.06
CA SER A 62 -9.74 7.07 -10.03
C SER A 62 -9.14 6.76 -8.66
N SER A 63 -8.90 7.79 -7.84
CA SER A 63 -8.36 7.61 -6.49
C SER A 63 -9.26 6.79 -5.57
N ALA A 64 -10.56 6.69 -5.89
CA ALA A 64 -11.52 5.85 -5.16
C ALA A 64 -11.51 4.40 -5.66
N SER A 65 -11.51 4.20 -6.98
CA SER A 65 -11.75 2.89 -7.60
C SER A 65 -10.49 2.14 -8.06
N ALA A 66 -9.34 2.79 -8.19
CA ALA A 66 -8.14 2.17 -8.77
C ALA A 66 -7.68 0.93 -8.00
N TRP A 67 -7.46 1.07 -6.69
CA TRP A 67 -7.08 -0.06 -5.84
C TRP A 67 -8.10 -1.19 -5.91
N GLY A 68 -9.40 -0.85 -5.86
CA GLY A 68 -10.48 -1.84 -5.92
C GLY A 68 -10.55 -2.58 -7.26
N SER A 69 -10.30 -1.88 -8.37
CA SER A 69 -10.22 -2.49 -9.70
C SER A 69 -9.01 -3.42 -9.84
N VAL A 70 -7.87 -3.07 -9.24
CA VAL A 70 -6.69 -3.94 -9.21
C VAL A 70 -6.90 -5.16 -8.31
N TYR A 71 -7.57 -4.98 -7.17
CA TYR A 71 -8.03 -6.09 -6.33
C TYR A 71 -8.95 -7.04 -7.11
N TYR A 72 -9.92 -6.50 -7.86
CA TYR A 72 -10.82 -7.29 -8.71
C TYR A 72 -10.03 -8.08 -9.77
N ILE A 73 -9.12 -7.41 -10.50
CA ILE A 73 -8.25 -8.05 -11.50
C ILE A 73 -7.46 -9.20 -10.86
N ASN A 74 -6.91 -9.01 -9.66
CA ASN A 74 -6.09 -10.02 -9.02
C ASN A 74 -6.92 -11.18 -8.44
N ASN A 75 -7.96 -10.88 -7.69
CA ASN A 75 -8.57 -11.86 -6.79
C ASN A 75 -9.91 -12.42 -7.29
N ILE A 76 -10.56 -11.76 -8.26
CA ILE A 76 -11.92 -12.11 -8.71
C ILE A 76 -11.94 -12.50 -10.19
N MET A 77 -11.25 -11.73 -11.05
CA MET A 77 -11.25 -11.97 -12.49
C MET A 77 -10.53 -13.27 -12.85
N TRP A 78 -11.16 -14.12 -13.66
CA TRP A 78 -10.55 -15.37 -14.11
C TRP A 78 -9.25 -15.10 -14.88
N MET A 79 -8.15 -15.72 -14.44
CA MET A 79 -6.79 -15.52 -14.94
C MET A 79 -6.27 -14.07 -14.86
N GLY A 80 -6.96 -13.19 -14.12
CA GLY A 80 -6.55 -11.79 -14.00
C GLY A 80 -5.27 -11.59 -13.19
N TRP A 81 -5.07 -12.37 -12.10
CA TRP A 81 -3.80 -12.41 -11.36
C TRP A 81 -2.62 -12.75 -12.28
N PHE A 82 -2.81 -13.68 -13.23
CA PHE A 82 -1.78 -14.13 -14.14
C PHE A 82 -1.42 -13.04 -15.18
N ILE A 83 -2.43 -12.40 -15.77
CA ILE A 83 -2.20 -11.27 -16.70
C ILE A 83 -1.49 -10.12 -15.99
N ARG A 84 -1.93 -9.78 -14.77
CA ARG A 84 -1.34 -8.73 -13.95
C ARG A 84 0.08 -9.09 -13.51
N GLY A 85 0.31 -10.34 -13.14
CA GLY A 85 1.61 -10.88 -12.79
C GLY A 85 2.60 -10.81 -13.95
N LEU A 86 2.21 -11.30 -15.13
CA LEU A 86 3.01 -11.16 -16.35
C LEU A 86 3.34 -9.70 -16.67
N HIS A 87 2.39 -8.77 -16.46
CA HIS A 87 2.66 -7.35 -16.63
C HIS A 87 3.71 -6.86 -15.62
N HIS A 88 3.53 -7.14 -14.33
CA HIS A 88 4.43 -6.72 -13.26
C HIS A 88 5.85 -7.31 -13.37
N PHE A 89 5.98 -8.63 -13.49
CA PHE A 89 7.28 -9.30 -13.63
C PHE A 89 7.92 -8.98 -14.98
N GLY A 90 7.12 -8.80 -16.03
CA GLY A 90 7.62 -8.39 -17.33
C GLY A 90 8.21 -6.98 -17.33
N ALA A 91 7.70 -6.05 -16.53
CA ALA A 91 8.33 -4.74 -16.34
C ALA A 91 9.75 -4.87 -15.75
N SER A 92 9.94 -5.74 -14.76
CA SER A 92 11.28 -6.04 -14.22
C SER A 92 12.19 -6.71 -15.26
N THR A 93 11.65 -7.65 -16.04
CA THR A 93 12.37 -8.32 -17.13
C THR A 93 12.83 -7.33 -18.20
N VAL A 94 11.99 -6.36 -18.58
CA VAL A 94 12.33 -5.29 -19.51
C VAL A 94 13.54 -4.50 -19.00
N MET A 95 13.58 -4.13 -17.72
CA MET A 95 14.71 -3.40 -17.13
C MET A 95 16.00 -4.22 -17.17
N VAL A 96 15.95 -5.51 -16.84
CA VAL A 96 17.12 -6.41 -16.89
C VAL A 96 17.62 -6.59 -18.33
N LEU A 97 16.72 -6.87 -19.28
CA LEU A 97 17.08 -7.05 -20.69
C LEU A 97 17.61 -5.75 -21.32
N LEU A 98 17.10 -4.59 -20.91
CA LEU A 98 17.60 -3.29 -21.35
C LEU A 98 19.06 -3.11 -20.95
N VAL A 99 19.44 -3.45 -19.71
CA VAL A 99 20.84 -3.39 -19.25
C VAL A 99 21.72 -4.33 -20.07
N PHE A 100 21.30 -5.57 -20.30
CA PHE A 100 22.07 -6.50 -21.13
C PHE A 100 22.19 -6.04 -22.58
N HIS A 101 21.13 -5.46 -23.14
CA HIS A 101 21.15 -4.91 -24.48
C HIS A 101 22.09 -3.71 -24.59
N LEU A 102 22.07 -2.78 -23.62
CA LEU A 102 22.98 -1.65 -23.56
C LEU A 102 24.45 -2.12 -23.46
N LEU A 103 24.71 -3.10 -22.59
CA LEU A 103 26.04 -3.72 -22.46
C LEU A 103 26.50 -4.34 -23.78
N GLN A 104 25.65 -5.13 -24.44
CA GLN A 104 25.95 -5.71 -25.74
C GLN A 104 26.35 -4.63 -26.75
N VAL A 105 25.58 -3.55 -26.84
CA VAL A 105 25.81 -2.46 -27.81
C VAL A 105 27.14 -1.75 -27.53
N VAL A 106 27.45 -1.46 -26.27
CA VAL A 106 28.67 -0.74 -25.89
C VAL A 106 29.90 -1.63 -26.05
N LEU A 107 29.86 -2.88 -25.56
CA LEU A 107 30.97 -3.85 -25.66
C LEU A 107 31.35 -4.17 -27.10
N THR A 108 30.39 -4.05 -28.03
CA THR A 108 30.58 -4.40 -29.44
C THR A 108 30.84 -3.18 -30.31
N GLY A 109 30.85 -1.97 -29.73
CA GLY A 109 30.99 -0.73 -30.48
C GLY A 109 29.86 -0.50 -31.50
N ALA A 110 28.67 -1.05 -31.27
CA ALA A 110 27.56 -0.99 -32.21
C ALA A 110 26.93 0.41 -32.34
N TYR A 111 27.40 1.39 -31.55
CA TYR A 111 27.07 2.81 -31.67
C TYR A 111 27.90 3.56 -32.72
N ARG A 112 28.96 2.95 -33.26
CA ARG A 112 29.85 3.57 -34.25
C ARG A 112 29.19 3.67 -35.63
N LYS A 113 29.80 4.47 -36.51
CA LYS A 113 29.36 4.65 -37.91
C LYS A 113 29.06 3.31 -38.59
N PRO A 114 27.93 3.15 -39.31
CA PRO A 114 26.87 4.14 -39.63
C PRO A 114 25.67 4.13 -38.66
N ARG A 115 25.83 3.62 -37.44
CA ARG A 115 24.71 3.32 -36.50
C ARG A 115 24.48 4.41 -35.44
N GLU A 116 25.02 5.61 -35.62
CA GLU A 116 24.92 6.70 -34.63
C GLU A 116 23.46 7.11 -34.37
N VAL A 117 22.65 7.22 -35.42
CA VAL A 117 21.22 7.54 -35.29
C VAL A 117 20.46 6.42 -34.57
N ASN A 118 20.84 5.16 -34.82
CA ASN A 118 20.24 4.02 -34.14
C ASN A 118 20.54 4.06 -32.64
N TRP A 119 21.76 4.46 -32.25
CA TRP A 119 22.14 4.67 -30.85
C TRP A 119 21.30 5.74 -30.17
N TRP A 120 21.06 6.89 -30.82
CA TRP A 120 20.22 7.94 -30.24
C TRP A 120 18.76 7.50 -30.06
N PHE A 121 18.19 6.75 -31.01
CA PHE A 121 16.90 6.10 -30.79
C PHE A 121 16.95 5.11 -29.62
N GLY A 122 18.05 4.37 -29.45
CA GLY A 122 18.27 3.49 -28.28
C GLY A 122 18.27 4.26 -26.95
N LEU A 123 18.90 5.43 -26.90
CA LEU A 123 18.87 6.31 -25.72
C LEU A 123 17.46 6.89 -25.46
N ALA A 124 16.74 7.27 -26.52
CA ALA A 124 15.35 7.71 -26.39
C ALA A 124 14.46 6.57 -25.85
N LEU A 125 14.63 5.35 -26.35
CA LEU A 125 13.94 4.15 -25.86
C LEU A 125 14.30 3.83 -24.41
N LEU A 126 15.54 4.05 -23.99
CA LEU A 126 15.95 3.91 -22.59
C LEU A 126 15.19 4.88 -21.68
N VAL A 127 15.08 6.15 -22.05
CA VAL A 127 14.31 7.16 -21.30
C VAL A 127 12.81 6.82 -21.28
N LEU A 128 12.25 6.40 -22.41
CA LEU A 128 10.85 5.97 -22.48
C LEU A 128 10.59 4.74 -21.58
N THR A 129 11.49 3.76 -21.59
CA THR A 129 11.39 2.56 -20.75
C THR A 129 11.38 2.88 -19.26
N VAL A 130 12.30 3.75 -18.82
CA VAL A 130 12.32 4.26 -17.44
C VAL A 130 11.02 5.01 -17.11
N SER A 131 10.50 5.79 -18.06
CA SER A 131 9.23 6.51 -17.90
C SER A 131 8.02 5.57 -17.76
N PHE A 132 7.98 4.44 -18.47
CA PHE A 132 6.96 3.40 -18.26
C PHE A 132 7.03 2.80 -16.86
N GLY A 133 8.24 2.46 -16.41
CA GLY A 133 8.48 1.90 -15.08
C GLY A 133 7.99 2.83 -13.97
N HIS A 134 8.10 4.15 -14.17
CA HIS A 134 7.54 5.11 -13.21
C HIS A 134 6.02 5.26 -13.34
N THR A 135 5.52 5.46 -14.56
CA THR A 135 4.12 5.85 -14.78
C THR A 135 3.11 4.73 -14.49
N GLY A 136 3.48 3.47 -14.72
CA GLY A 136 2.63 2.32 -14.45
C GLY A 136 2.61 1.90 -12.98
N TYR A 137 3.72 2.13 -12.29
CA TYR A 137 3.94 1.66 -10.94
C TYR A 137 2.98 2.23 -9.88
N GLN A 138 2.49 3.44 -10.13
CA GLN A 138 1.55 4.15 -9.26
C GLN A 138 0.08 3.85 -9.55
N LEU A 139 -0.24 3.20 -10.68
CA LEU A 139 -1.62 2.93 -11.09
C LEU A 139 -2.40 2.02 -10.11
N PRO A 140 -1.78 1.07 -9.38
CA PRO A 140 -2.48 0.34 -8.32
C PRO A 140 -3.05 1.23 -7.21
N TRP A 141 -2.51 2.45 -7.04
CA TRP A 141 -2.93 3.41 -6.03
C TRP A 141 -2.95 2.84 -4.60
N ASP A 142 -1.98 1.97 -4.32
CA ASP A 142 -1.65 1.48 -2.99
C ASP A 142 -0.67 2.45 -2.29
N GLN A 143 -0.36 2.20 -1.02
CA GLN A 143 0.58 3.03 -0.26
C GLN A 143 1.93 3.16 -0.98
N LYS A 144 2.46 2.06 -1.53
CA LYS A 144 3.75 2.06 -2.23
C LYS A 144 3.73 2.99 -3.45
N GLY A 145 2.70 2.88 -4.29
CA GLY A 145 2.51 3.71 -5.48
C GLY A 145 2.29 5.19 -5.15
N TYR A 146 1.46 5.50 -4.15
CA TYR A 146 1.18 6.87 -3.73
C TYR A 146 2.44 7.59 -3.23
N TRP A 147 3.16 6.98 -2.29
CA TRP A 147 4.36 7.59 -1.73
C TRP A 147 5.51 7.68 -2.74
N ALA A 148 5.65 6.68 -3.63
CA ALA A 148 6.62 6.75 -4.73
C ALA A 148 6.32 7.91 -5.68
N THR A 149 5.05 8.17 -6.00
CA THR A 149 4.61 9.30 -6.83
C THR A 149 5.02 10.63 -6.20
N LYS A 150 4.79 10.77 -4.89
CA LYS A 150 5.13 11.99 -4.15
C LYS A 150 6.63 12.28 -4.15
N VAL A 151 7.47 11.26 -3.97
CA VAL A 151 8.93 11.42 -4.03
C VAL A 151 9.38 11.85 -5.42
N MET A 152 8.93 11.17 -6.49
CA MET A 152 9.37 11.46 -7.86
C MET A 152 8.91 12.83 -8.37
N THR A 153 7.67 13.22 -8.09
CA THR A 153 7.16 14.53 -8.50
C THR A 153 7.75 15.67 -7.67
N ASN A 154 8.17 15.42 -6.43
CA ASN A 154 8.97 16.37 -5.65
C ASN A 154 10.36 16.58 -6.25
N ILE A 155 11.02 15.50 -6.69
CA ILE A 155 12.29 15.57 -7.44
C ILE A 155 12.12 16.44 -8.70
N LEU A 156 11.06 16.20 -9.48
CA LEU A 156 10.74 17.00 -10.66
C LEU A 156 10.49 18.47 -10.30
N GLY A 157 9.78 18.70 -9.18
CA GLY A 157 9.53 20.02 -8.60
C GLY A 157 10.79 20.78 -8.19
N GLY A 158 11.86 20.07 -7.83
CA GLY A 158 13.15 20.64 -7.43
C GLY A 158 13.99 21.18 -8.59
N ALA A 159 13.60 20.93 -9.85
CA ALA A 159 14.33 21.44 -11.00
C ALA A 159 14.30 22.98 -11.08
N PRO A 160 15.45 23.64 -11.38
CA PRO A 160 15.48 25.08 -11.53
C PRO A 160 14.61 25.52 -12.72
N LEU A 161 14.06 26.74 -12.62
CA LEU A 161 13.20 27.41 -13.61
C LEU A 161 11.81 26.78 -13.79
N PHE A 162 11.74 25.53 -14.27
CA PHE A 162 10.48 24.91 -14.72
C PHE A 162 9.95 23.82 -13.78
N GLY A 163 10.71 23.40 -12.76
CA GLY A 163 10.34 22.29 -11.88
C GLY A 163 8.95 22.43 -11.25
N PRO A 164 8.63 23.56 -10.59
CA PRO A 164 7.32 23.75 -9.97
C PRO A 164 6.15 23.67 -10.98
N TYR A 165 6.34 24.18 -12.20
CA TYR A 165 5.34 24.12 -13.27
C TYR A 165 5.15 22.68 -13.76
N LEU A 166 6.25 21.95 -14.00
CA LEU A 166 6.21 20.55 -14.41
C LEU A 166 5.55 19.66 -13.35
N LYS A 167 5.88 19.86 -12.06
CA LYS A 167 5.21 19.17 -10.95
C LYS A 167 3.71 19.44 -10.96
N THR A 168 3.29 20.68 -11.11
CA THR A 168 1.86 21.05 -11.11
C THR A 168 1.12 20.43 -12.31
N ILE A 169 1.77 20.32 -13.47
CA ILE A 169 1.21 19.64 -14.65
C ILE A 169 1.05 18.14 -14.41
N VAL A 170 2.00 17.48 -13.74
CA VAL A 170 1.90 16.03 -13.47
C VAL A 170 0.89 15.74 -12.36
N VAL A 171 0.95 16.48 -11.25
CA VAL A 171 0.07 16.27 -10.09
C VAL A 171 -1.36 16.70 -10.39
N GLY A 172 -1.53 17.84 -11.06
CA GLY A 172 -2.83 18.35 -11.49
C GLY A 172 -3.70 18.98 -10.43
N GLY A 173 -3.15 19.22 -9.23
CA GLY A 173 -3.82 19.89 -8.12
C GLY A 173 -2.83 20.27 -7.03
N THR A 174 -3.34 20.82 -5.93
CA THR A 174 -2.57 21.13 -4.72
C THR A 174 -2.17 19.85 -3.97
N GLU A 175 -2.94 18.78 -4.13
CA GLU A 175 -2.74 17.49 -3.50
C GLU A 175 -2.76 16.35 -4.52
N TYR A 176 -2.13 15.24 -4.17
CA TYR A 176 -2.17 14.00 -4.95
C TYR A 176 -3.55 13.36 -4.82
N GLY A 177 -4.22 13.13 -5.94
CA GLY A 177 -5.57 12.59 -5.94
C GLY A 177 -6.04 12.18 -7.33
N ASN A 178 -7.34 12.31 -7.58
CA ASN A 178 -7.98 11.83 -8.81
C ASN A 178 -7.35 12.41 -10.09
N GLN A 179 -7.02 13.70 -10.09
CA GLN A 179 -6.38 14.33 -11.26
C GLN A 179 -5.00 13.75 -11.56
N THR A 180 -4.25 13.38 -10.53
CA THR A 180 -2.91 12.80 -10.66
C THR A 180 -3.01 11.43 -11.34
N ILE A 181 -3.83 10.53 -10.80
CA ILE A 181 -3.95 9.16 -11.33
C ILE A 181 -4.51 9.15 -12.76
N THR A 182 -5.51 9.97 -13.09
CA THR A 182 -6.10 10.01 -14.44
C THR A 182 -5.07 10.48 -15.47
N ARG A 183 -4.23 11.48 -15.15
CA ARG A 183 -3.16 11.95 -16.06
C ARG A 183 -2.08 10.89 -16.26
N LEU A 184 -1.67 10.25 -15.18
CA LEU A 184 -0.65 9.21 -15.20
C LEU A 184 -1.11 7.97 -15.96
N TYR A 185 -2.39 7.61 -15.83
CA TYR A 185 -3.03 6.58 -16.64
C TYR A 185 -3.01 6.95 -18.13
N GLY A 186 -3.44 8.16 -18.49
CA GLY A 186 -3.40 8.62 -19.89
C GLY A 186 -1.98 8.64 -20.48
N LEU A 187 -0.99 9.05 -19.68
CA LEU A 187 0.41 9.01 -20.07
C LEU A 187 0.91 7.58 -20.29
N HIS A 188 0.63 6.67 -19.35
CA HIS A 188 1.10 5.29 -19.39
C HIS A 188 0.44 4.44 -20.49
N VAL A 189 -0.85 4.63 -20.72
CA VAL A 189 -1.65 3.75 -21.58
C VAL A 189 -1.80 4.28 -23.01
N ALA A 190 -1.75 5.60 -23.21
CA ALA A 190 -1.91 6.19 -24.54
C ALA A 190 -0.62 6.84 -25.06
N ILE A 191 -0.11 7.86 -24.37
CA ILE A 191 0.97 8.71 -24.90
C ILE A 191 2.29 7.95 -25.01
N LEU A 192 2.74 7.31 -23.92
CA LEU A 192 4.01 6.59 -23.91
C LEU A 192 4.01 5.40 -24.89
N PRO A 193 2.94 4.59 -25.01
CA PRO A 193 2.88 3.52 -26.01
C PRO A 193 3.01 4.01 -27.44
N ILE A 194 2.37 5.12 -27.81
CA ILE A 194 2.49 5.70 -29.15
C ILE A 194 3.95 6.10 -29.42
N LEU A 195 4.57 6.84 -28.50
CA LEU A 195 5.97 7.27 -28.64
C LEU A 195 6.93 6.07 -28.70
N MET A 196 6.68 5.04 -27.89
CA MET A 196 7.44 3.80 -27.87
C MET A 196 7.35 3.07 -29.20
N ILE A 197 6.15 2.90 -29.76
CA ILE A 197 5.95 2.22 -31.06
C ILE A 197 6.73 2.95 -32.16
N LEU A 198 6.60 4.28 -32.24
CA LEU A 198 7.28 5.08 -33.26
C LEU A 198 8.81 5.00 -33.13
N CYS A 199 9.34 5.15 -31.91
CA CYS A 199 10.78 5.08 -31.67
C CYS A 199 11.33 3.67 -31.88
N LEU A 200 10.61 2.64 -31.44
CA LEU A 200 11.01 1.24 -31.59
C LEU A 200 10.99 0.82 -33.06
N TRP A 201 9.98 1.25 -33.81
CA TRP A 201 9.92 1.04 -35.25
C TRP A 201 11.13 1.67 -35.96
N ALA A 202 11.43 2.94 -35.68
CA ALA A 202 12.59 3.61 -36.26
C ALA A 202 13.92 2.93 -35.88
N HIS A 203 14.07 2.52 -34.62
CA HIS A 203 15.24 1.79 -34.12
C HIS A 203 15.43 0.44 -34.83
N VAL A 204 14.39 -0.40 -34.91
CA VAL A 204 14.46 -1.71 -35.57
C VAL A 204 14.70 -1.55 -37.07
N MET A 205 14.04 -0.59 -37.72
CA MET A 205 14.23 -0.31 -39.14
C MET A 205 15.68 0.09 -39.47
N LEU A 206 16.26 1.00 -38.68
CA LEU A 206 17.66 1.43 -38.87
C LEU A 206 18.65 0.29 -38.57
N ALA A 207 18.38 -0.53 -37.56
CA ALA A 207 19.19 -1.70 -37.25
C ALA A 207 19.23 -2.71 -38.41
N ARG A 208 18.08 -2.95 -39.06
CA ARG A 208 17.98 -3.79 -40.26
C ARG A 208 18.68 -3.16 -41.47
N ARG A 209 18.50 -1.86 -41.69
CA ARG A 209 19.12 -1.14 -42.82
C ARG A 209 20.65 -1.21 -42.78
N HIS A 210 21.25 -1.11 -41.59
CA HIS A 210 22.70 -1.10 -41.43
C HIS A 210 23.31 -2.46 -41.04
N GLY A 211 22.47 -3.48 -40.85
CA GLY A 211 22.86 -4.81 -40.38
C GLY A 211 23.42 -4.84 -38.96
N LEU A 212 23.41 -6.04 -38.37
CA LEU A 212 24.00 -6.31 -37.06
C LEU A 212 25.52 -6.09 -37.10
N THR A 213 26.09 -5.62 -35.99
CA THR A 213 27.53 -5.36 -35.91
C THR A 213 28.31 -6.69 -35.91
N PRO A 214 29.16 -6.95 -36.93
CA PRO A 214 29.90 -8.21 -37.02
C PRO A 214 30.92 -8.36 -35.87
N PRO A 215 31.39 -9.59 -35.58
CA PRO A 215 32.51 -9.78 -34.65
C PRO A 215 33.78 -9.12 -35.21
N ALA A 216 34.79 -8.88 -34.36
CA ALA A 216 36.01 -8.15 -34.75
C ALA A 216 36.85 -8.80 -35.89
N ARG A 217 36.63 -10.08 -36.18
CA ARG A 217 37.31 -10.86 -37.24
C ARG A 217 36.29 -11.65 -38.05
N PRO A 218 35.35 -11.00 -38.76
CA PRO A 218 34.21 -11.67 -39.39
C PRO A 218 34.61 -12.78 -40.35
N GLU A 219 35.76 -12.65 -41.02
CA GLU A 219 36.34 -13.64 -41.94
C GLU A 219 36.58 -15.01 -41.32
N ARG A 220 36.67 -15.10 -39.98
CA ARG A 220 36.83 -16.37 -39.28
C ARG A 220 35.55 -17.20 -39.22
N TRP A 221 34.41 -16.63 -39.59
CA TRP A 221 33.10 -17.27 -39.45
C TRP A 221 32.28 -17.05 -40.72
N ALA A 222 31.67 -18.13 -41.22
CA ALA A 222 30.79 -18.05 -42.36
C ALA A 222 29.60 -17.11 -42.06
N ALA A 223 29.16 -16.37 -43.08
CA ALA A 223 27.87 -15.69 -43.02
C ALA A 223 26.76 -16.74 -42.99
N GLU A 224 25.76 -16.53 -42.13
CA GLU A 224 24.58 -17.38 -42.03
C GLU A 224 23.34 -16.52 -42.27
N THR A 225 22.30 -17.12 -42.85
CA THR A 225 20.98 -16.50 -42.93
C THR A 225 20.36 -16.37 -41.54
N TYR A 226 19.52 -15.33 -41.37
CA TYR A 226 18.80 -15.11 -40.13
C TYR A 226 17.90 -16.31 -39.77
N TRP A 227 17.17 -16.84 -40.75
CA TRP A 227 16.44 -18.11 -40.62
C TRP A 227 17.30 -19.30 -41.10
N PRO A 228 17.30 -20.46 -40.41
CA PRO A 228 16.61 -20.74 -39.15
C PRO A 228 17.47 -20.43 -37.91
N ALA A 229 18.78 -20.25 -38.08
CA ALA A 229 19.76 -20.35 -37.01
C ALA A 229 19.62 -19.24 -35.95
N GLN A 230 19.47 -17.97 -36.36
CA GLN A 230 19.29 -16.86 -35.41
C GLN A 230 17.88 -16.88 -34.81
N THR A 231 16.86 -17.17 -35.61
CA THR A 231 15.48 -17.29 -35.13
C THR A 231 15.35 -18.35 -34.04
N PHE A 232 15.97 -19.52 -34.21
CA PHE A 232 15.98 -20.57 -33.18
C PHE A 232 16.56 -20.06 -31.86
N ARG A 233 17.71 -19.37 -31.89
CA ARG A 233 18.35 -18.83 -30.67
C ARG A 233 17.48 -17.77 -30.01
N ASN A 234 16.83 -16.90 -30.80
CA ASN A 234 15.93 -15.88 -30.29
C ASN A 234 14.70 -16.51 -29.60
N VAL A 235 14.08 -17.52 -30.22
CA VAL A 235 12.92 -18.23 -29.66
C VAL A 235 13.33 -19.02 -28.43
N ALA A 236 14.44 -19.75 -28.45
CA ALA A 236 14.92 -20.52 -27.30
C ALA A 236 15.18 -19.61 -26.09
N PHE A 237 15.87 -18.48 -26.28
CA PHE A 237 16.13 -17.54 -25.20
C PHE A 237 14.85 -16.84 -24.71
N LEU A 238 13.95 -16.45 -25.62
CA LEU A 238 12.65 -15.88 -25.26
C LEU A 238 11.81 -16.88 -24.43
N SER A 239 11.75 -18.15 -24.82
CA SER A 239 11.02 -19.19 -24.08
C SER A 239 11.57 -19.38 -22.67
N ILE A 240 12.89 -19.30 -22.47
CA ILE A 240 13.50 -19.34 -21.14
C ILE A 240 13.07 -18.11 -20.32
N VAL A 241 13.16 -16.92 -20.89
CA VAL A 241 12.78 -15.66 -20.21
C VAL A 241 11.30 -15.66 -19.82
N VAL A 242 10.41 -16.02 -20.75
CA VAL A 242 8.97 -16.13 -20.48
C VAL A 242 8.69 -17.24 -19.45
N GLY A 243 9.39 -18.38 -19.53
CA GLY A 243 9.28 -19.47 -18.56
C GLY A 243 9.64 -19.03 -17.14
N ILE A 244 10.68 -18.20 -16.98
CA ILE A 244 11.04 -17.58 -15.69
C ILE A 244 9.94 -16.63 -15.22
N MET A 245 9.42 -15.77 -16.09
CA MET A 245 8.33 -14.85 -15.75
C MET A 245 7.09 -15.60 -15.25
N VAL A 246 6.66 -16.63 -15.98
CA VAL A 246 5.51 -17.47 -15.62
C VAL A 246 5.77 -18.21 -14.30
N SER A 247 6.99 -18.70 -14.09
CA SER A 247 7.34 -19.40 -12.86
C SER A 247 7.32 -18.46 -11.64
N LEU A 248 7.85 -17.25 -11.77
CA LEU A 248 7.77 -16.23 -10.71
C LEU A 248 6.32 -15.89 -10.37
N ASP A 249 5.49 -15.73 -11.39
CA ASP A 249 4.07 -15.42 -11.22
C ASP A 249 3.30 -16.54 -10.50
N LEU A 250 3.54 -17.80 -10.91
CA LEU A 250 2.95 -18.98 -10.26
C LEU A 250 3.41 -19.15 -8.81
N ILE A 251 4.69 -18.89 -8.51
CA ILE A 251 5.24 -19.00 -7.15
C ILE A 251 4.69 -17.91 -6.24
N LYS A 252 4.47 -16.70 -6.77
CA LYS A 252 4.00 -15.54 -5.99
C LYS A 252 2.48 -15.41 -5.94
N GLY A 253 1.75 -16.11 -6.81
CA GLY A 253 0.29 -16.04 -6.88
C GLY A 253 -0.21 -14.69 -7.43
N GLY A 254 0.51 -14.11 -8.39
CA GLY A 254 0.21 -12.77 -8.93
C GLY A 254 1.17 -11.67 -8.47
N ALA A 255 0.86 -10.45 -8.87
CA ALA A 255 1.63 -9.26 -8.48
C ALA A 255 1.26 -8.79 -7.06
N PRO A 256 2.22 -8.28 -6.27
CA PRO A 256 1.94 -7.72 -4.94
C PRO A 256 1.02 -6.49 -5.05
N LEU A 257 0.16 -6.26 -4.05
CA LEU A 257 -0.71 -5.09 -3.95
C LEU A 257 -0.71 -4.62 -2.49
N ASP A 258 -0.12 -3.48 -2.16
CA ASP A 258 -0.06 -3.00 -0.77
C ASP A 258 -1.45 -2.50 -0.28
N ALA A 259 -1.56 -2.06 0.98
CA ALA A 259 -2.77 -1.45 1.51
C ALA A 259 -3.21 -0.23 0.65
N PRO A 260 -4.51 0.10 0.58
CA PRO A 260 -5.00 1.29 -0.10
C PRO A 260 -4.25 2.56 0.36
N ALA A 261 -3.94 3.45 -0.59
CA ALA A 261 -3.22 4.68 -0.27
C ALA A 261 -3.97 5.53 0.77
N ASP A 262 -3.26 5.94 1.82
CA ASP A 262 -3.76 6.86 2.83
C ASP A 262 -2.86 8.11 2.95
N PRO A 263 -3.27 9.25 2.37
CA PRO A 263 -2.55 10.51 2.50
C PRO A 263 -2.39 11.02 3.94
N SER A 264 -3.19 10.54 4.88
CA SER A 264 -3.21 11.05 6.25
C SER A 264 -2.15 10.45 7.18
N SER A 265 -1.57 9.30 6.80
CA SER A 265 -0.53 8.61 7.56
C SER A 265 0.83 8.75 6.88
N SER A 266 1.76 9.49 7.49
CA SER A 266 3.14 9.63 6.98
C SER A 266 4.04 8.43 7.28
N ASP A 267 3.55 7.43 8.01
CA ASP A 267 4.36 6.41 8.65
C ASP A 267 4.67 5.22 7.74
N TYR A 268 4.31 5.30 6.46
CA TYR A 268 4.60 4.26 5.49
C TYR A 268 6.10 4.24 5.12
N PRO A 269 6.78 3.07 5.18
CA PRO A 269 8.19 2.94 4.84
C PRO A 269 8.41 2.94 3.32
N ALA A 270 8.22 4.10 2.69
CA ALA A 270 8.28 4.24 1.24
C ALA A 270 9.66 3.84 0.67
N ARG A 271 9.68 2.84 -0.22
CA ARG A 271 10.82 2.46 -1.04
C ARG A 271 10.38 2.27 -2.48
N PRO A 272 11.11 2.80 -3.47
CA PRO A 272 10.77 2.57 -4.87
C PRO A 272 11.11 1.13 -5.30
N GLU A 273 10.79 0.80 -6.54
CA GLU A 273 11.17 -0.48 -7.13
C GLU A 273 12.67 -0.71 -7.19
N TRP A 274 13.08 -1.98 -7.28
CA TRP A 274 14.49 -2.38 -7.16
C TRP A 274 15.41 -1.68 -8.17
N PHE A 275 14.92 -1.43 -9.39
CA PHE A 275 15.67 -0.73 -10.44
C PHE A 275 15.79 0.79 -10.19
N PHE A 276 15.07 1.34 -9.21
CA PHE A 276 15.18 2.73 -8.75
C PHE A 276 15.84 2.88 -7.37
N LEU A 277 16.13 1.79 -6.66
CA LEU A 277 16.77 1.84 -5.34
C LEU A 277 18.13 2.54 -5.38
N CYS A 278 18.92 2.34 -6.44
CA CYS A 278 20.19 3.03 -6.60
C CYS A 278 20.05 4.56 -6.63
N LEU A 279 19.02 5.07 -7.33
CA LEU A 279 18.74 6.50 -7.39
C LEU A 279 18.26 7.01 -6.03
N PHE A 280 17.39 6.25 -5.36
CA PHE A 280 16.93 6.59 -4.00
C PHE A 280 18.09 6.71 -3.00
N GLN A 281 19.00 5.73 -3.00
CA GLN A 281 20.18 5.76 -2.12
C GLN A 281 21.15 6.88 -2.51
N MET A 282 21.34 7.14 -3.79
CA MET A 282 22.13 8.29 -4.24
C MET A 282 21.58 9.60 -3.69
N LEU A 283 20.27 9.81 -3.70
CA LEU A 283 19.65 11.03 -3.19
C LEU A 283 19.85 11.21 -1.67
N ARG A 284 19.95 10.12 -0.91
CA ARG A 284 20.31 10.18 0.52
C ARG A 284 21.72 10.75 0.75
N HIS A 285 22.63 10.57 -0.20
CA HIS A 285 23.98 11.16 -0.15
C HIS A 285 24.01 12.65 -0.51
N PHE A 286 22.92 13.22 -1.06
CA PHE A 286 22.80 14.64 -1.40
C PHE A 286 21.64 15.33 -0.65
N PRO A 287 21.68 15.45 0.69
CA PRO A 287 20.59 16.05 1.44
C PRO A 287 20.48 17.57 1.22
N GLY A 288 19.24 18.08 1.24
CA GLY A 288 18.96 19.51 1.27
C GLY A 288 19.17 20.23 -0.07
N ARG A 289 19.88 21.36 -0.07
CA ARG A 289 20.05 22.22 -1.26
C ARG A 289 20.81 21.56 -2.43
N LEU A 290 21.46 20.43 -2.20
CA LEU A 290 22.19 19.68 -3.23
C LEU A 290 21.37 18.54 -3.86
N GLU A 291 20.11 18.33 -3.42
CA GLU A 291 19.27 17.24 -3.91
C GLU A 291 19.07 17.28 -5.44
N TRP A 292 18.94 18.49 -6.02
CA TRP A 292 18.82 18.66 -7.48
C TRP A 292 20.08 18.22 -8.26
N VAL A 293 21.25 18.20 -7.62
CA VAL A 293 22.49 17.69 -8.23
C VAL A 293 22.38 16.19 -8.41
N GLY A 294 21.99 15.48 -7.34
CA GLY A 294 21.79 14.03 -7.38
C GLY A 294 20.65 13.63 -8.32
N SER A 295 19.54 14.37 -8.31
CA SER A 295 18.33 13.98 -9.03
C SER A 295 18.29 14.38 -10.50
N ILE A 296 18.96 15.47 -10.89
CA ILE A 296 18.91 16.01 -12.26
C ILE A 296 20.30 16.04 -12.89
N VAL A 297 21.26 16.70 -12.25
CA VAL A 297 22.58 16.94 -12.87
C VAL A 297 23.29 15.63 -13.18
N ILE A 298 23.37 14.70 -12.23
CA ILE A 298 24.07 13.42 -12.43
C ILE A 298 23.41 12.60 -13.55
N PRO A 299 22.10 12.27 -13.50
CA PRO A 299 21.43 11.54 -14.58
C PRO A 299 21.52 12.24 -15.94
N SER A 300 21.30 13.56 -16.00
CA SER A 300 21.38 14.33 -17.25
C SER A 300 22.80 14.35 -17.82
N THR A 301 23.82 14.43 -16.97
CA THR A 301 25.23 14.38 -17.40
C THR A 301 25.57 13.00 -17.95
N ILE A 302 25.12 11.92 -17.29
CA ILE A 302 25.31 10.55 -17.79
C ILE A 302 24.68 10.39 -19.17
N LEU A 303 23.41 10.81 -19.33
CA LEU A 303 22.72 10.75 -20.61
C LEU A 303 23.39 11.60 -21.69
N LEU A 304 23.87 12.80 -21.34
CA LEU A 304 24.61 13.67 -22.26
C LEU A 304 25.92 13.04 -22.71
N VAL A 305 26.69 12.46 -21.79
CA VAL A 305 27.94 11.76 -22.12
C VAL A 305 27.63 10.61 -23.08
N LEU A 306 26.63 9.77 -22.78
CA LEU A 306 26.20 8.67 -23.65
C LEU A 306 25.74 9.17 -25.02
N PHE A 307 25.01 10.28 -25.08
CA PHE A 307 24.57 10.90 -26.33
C PHE A 307 25.75 11.35 -27.21
N LEU A 308 26.81 11.87 -26.59
CA LEU A 308 28.01 12.36 -27.28
C LEU A 308 28.99 11.26 -27.68
N VAL A 309 28.90 10.04 -27.12
CA VAL A 309 29.85 8.93 -27.41
C VAL A 309 30.09 8.72 -28.92
N PRO A 310 29.07 8.62 -29.80
CA PRO A 310 29.32 8.40 -31.23
C PRO A 310 30.00 9.58 -31.92
N LEU A 311 29.76 10.80 -31.44
CA LEU A 311 30.37 12.01 -31.98
C LEU A 311 31.84 12.11 -31.55
N LEU A 312 32.14 11.75 -30.31
CA LEU A 312 33.50 11.71 -29.78
C LEU A 312 34.35 10.61 -30.44
N ASP A 313 33.75 9.50 -30.90
CA ASP A 313 34.48 8.41 -31.59
C ASP A 313 35.10 8.86 -32.92
N ARG A 314 34.63 9.99 -33.48
CA ARG A 314 35.22 10.61 -34.68
C ARG A 314 36.44 11.47 -34.40
N ILE A 315 36.60 11.95 -33.16
CA ILE A 315 37.62 12.93 -32.77
C ILE A 315 38.74 12.25 -31.98
N LEU A 316 38.37 11.35 -31.06
CA LEU A 316 39.30 10.68 -30.15
C LEU A 316 39.77 9.34 -30.71
N PRO A 317 40.94 8.82 -30.25
CA PRO A 317 41.38 7.49 -30.63
C PRO A 317 40.33 6.42 -30.26
N SER A 318 39.76 5.77 -31.27
CA SER A 318 38.59 4.88 -31.11
C SER A 318 38.78 3.72 -30.12
N ARG A 319 40.02 3.22 -29.95
CA ARG A 319 40.33 2.21 -28.92
C ARG A 319 40.25 2.77 -27.51
N PHE A 320 40.76 3.99 -27.31
CA PHE A 320 40.75 4.66 -26.01
C PHE A 320 39.32 5.07 -25.63
N LEU A 321 38.56 5.65 -26.55
CA LEU A 321 37.16 6.01 -26.28
C LEU A 321 36.30 4.78 -26.00
N HIS A 322 36.47 3.68 -26.75
CA HIS A 322 35.73 2.46 -26.49
C HIS A 322 36.08 1.86 -25.11
N PHE A 323 37.36 1.89 -24.72
CA PHE A 323 37.74 1.54 -23.35
C PHE A 323 37.02 2.44 -22.32
N LEU A 324 37.03 3.76 -22.53
CA LEU A 324 36.35 4.70 -21.64
C LEU A 324 34.82 4.50 -21.60
N ALA A 325 34.18 4.22 -22.72
CA ALA A 325 32.75 3.96 -22.81
C ALA A 325 32.38 2.65 -22.07
N CYS A 326 33.16 1.58 -22.27
CA CYS A 326 33.00 0.34 -21.54
C CYS A 326 33.23 0.55 -20.03
N ALA A 327 34.36 1.15 -19.65
CA ALA A 327 34.69 1.44 -18.27
C ALA A 327 33.62 2.32 -17.60
N GLY A 328 33.10 3.32 -18.31
CA GLY A 328 32.01 4.17 -17.87
C GLY A 328 30.73 3.38 -17.60
N VAL A 329 30.27 2.55 -18.54
CA VAL A 329 29.07 1.73 -18.35
C VAL A 329 29.24 0.70 -17.23
N PHE A 330 30.39 0.01 -17.15
CA PHE A 330 30.66 -0.90 -16.03
C PHE A 330 30.74 -0.18 -14.70
N GLY A 331 31.34 1.03 -14.66
CA GLY A 331 31.36 1.89 -13.49
C GLY A 331 29.96 2.32 -13.06
N LEU A 332 29.10 2.68 -14.01
CA LEU A 332 27.69 3.03 -13.74
C LEU A 332 26.90 1.83 -13.19
N LEU A 333 27.05 0.65 -13.80
CA LEU A 333 26.37 -0.57 -13.33
C LEU A 333 26.91 -1.03 -11.98
N GLY A 334 28.23 -0.97 -11.77
CA GLY A 334 28.87 -1.27 -10.49
C GLY A 334 28.44 -0.30 -9.40
N GLY A 335 28.40 1.00 -9.69
CA GLY A 335 27.92 2.04 -8.78
C GLY A 335 26.43 1.87 -8.45
N ALA A 336 25.59 1.60 -9.45
CA ALA A 336 24.18 1.31 -9.25
C ALA A 336 23.98 0.05 -8.39
N GLY A 337 24.73 -1.02 -8.66
CA GLY A 337 24.70 -2.25 -7.87
C GLY A 337 25.16 -2.02 -6.42
N TYR A 338 26.23 -1.27 -6.21
CA TYR A 338 26.72 -0.89 -4.88
C TYR A 338 25.67 -0.11 -4.09
N LEU A 339 25.10 0.95 -4.69
CA LEU A 339 24.07 1.78 -4.05
C LEU A 339 22.80 0.99 -3.74
N THR A 340 22.39 0.07 -4.62
CA THR A 340 21.26 -0.82 -4.35
C THR A 340 21.53 -1.74 -3.15
N VAL A 341 22.73 -2.34 -3.09
CA VAL A 341 23.11 -3.20 -1.94
C VAL A 341 23.22 -2.39 -0.65
N GLU A 342 23.77 -1.17 -0.72
CA GLU A 342 23.83 -0.25 0.40
C GLU A 342 22.44 0.09 0.93
N ALA A 343 21.49 0.42 0.04
CA ALA A 343 20.10 0.68 0.40
C ALA A 343 19.46 -0.50 1.15
N LEU A 344 19.62 -1.71 0.60
CA LEU A 344 19.06 -2.94 1.18
C LEU A 344 19.67 -3.23 2.56
N LYS A 345 20.98 -3.01 2.74
CA LYS A 345 21.66 -3.19 4.03
C LYS A 345 21.22 -2.16 5.06
N ALA A 346 21.09 -0.90 4.65
CA ALA A 346 20.62 0.17 5.52
C ALA A 346 19.20 -0.11 6.03
N ASP A 347 18.32 -0.55 5.13
CA ASP A 347 16.93 -0.91 5.46
C ASP A 347 16.86 -2.15 6.38
N ALA A 348 17.70 -3.16 6.13
CA ALA A 348 17.78 -4.34 6.98
C ALA A 348 18.30 -4.05 8.40
N ALA A 349 19.16 -3.03 8.55
CA ALA A 349 19.75 -2.66 9.82
C ALA A 349 18.90 -1.69 10.66
N ASP A 350 17.91 -1.02 10.07
CA ASP A 350 17.08 0.00 10.72
C ASP A 350 15.85 -0.62 11.42
N PRO A 351 15.78 -0.65 12.77
CA PRO A 351 14.65 -1.24 13.49
C PRO A 351 13.33 -0.48 13.28
N GLN A 352 13.39 0.84 13.08
CA GLN A 352 12.19 1.65 12.84
C GLN A 352 11.59 1.34 11.48
N PHE A 353 12.45 1.17 10.46
CA PHE A 353 12.01 0.74 9.14
C PHE A 353 11.37 -0.65 9.18
N GLN A 354 11.96 -1.61 9.90
CA GLN A 354 11.40 -2.96 10.04
C GLN A 354 10.04 -2.95 10.74
N GLU A 355 9.87 -2.14 11.78
CA GLU A 355 8.57 -1.99 12.45
C GLU A 355 7.53 -1.32 11.55
N ALA A 356 7.90 -0.24 10.86
CA ALA A 356 7.02 0.41 9.89
C ALA A 356 6.61 -0.54 8.76
N ARG A 357 7.52 -1.43 8.33
CA ARG A 357 7.23 -2.45 7.31
C ARG A 357 6.26 -3.50 7.82
N ARG A 358 6.44 -4.02 9.04
CA ARG A 358 5.48 -4.93 9.68
C ARG A 358 4.10 -4.31 9.80
N LYS A 359 4.01 -3.04 10.19
CA LYS A 359 2.72 -2.31 10.26
C LYS A 359 2.07 -2.18 8.88
N ALA A 360 2.85 -1.88 7.85
CA ALA A 360 2.34 -1.81 6.48
C ALA A 360 1.85 -3.17 5.97
N ASP A 361 2.60 -4.24 6.21
CA ASP A 361 2.23 -5.61 5.81
C ASP A 361 0.95 -6.07 6.56
N ALA A 362 0.81 -5.74 7.85
CA ALA A 362 -0.41 -6.02 8.61
C ALA A 362 -1.63 -5.22 8.10
N ALA A 363 -1.44 -3.94 7.74
CA ALA A 363 -2.49 -3.13 7.14
C ALA A 363 -2.92 -3.66 5.76
N HIS A 364 -1.97 -4.17 4.98
CA HIS A 364 -2.23 -4.84 3.71
C HIS A 364 -3.10 -6.09 3.90
N GLU A 365 -2.70 -7.00 4.79
CA GLU A 365 -3.47 -8.22 5.09
C GLU A 365 -4.88 -7.89 5.57
N ARG A 366 -5.00 -6.89 6.46
CA ARG A 366 -6.30 -6.41 6.93
C ARG A 366 -7.16 -5.85 5.80
N ALA A 367 -6.59 -5.06 4.90
CA ALA A 367 -7.31 -4.49 3.77
C ALA A 367 -7.82 -5.57 2.80
N LEU A 368 -7.00 -6.59 2.50
CA LEU A 368 -7.42 -7.72 1.68
C LEU A 368 -8.54 -8.53 2.35
N PHE A 369 -8.44 -8.76 3.66
CA PHE A 369 -9.48 -9.45 4.41
C PHE A 369 -10.82 -8.69 4.37
N LEU A 370 -10.80 -7.38 4.60
CA LEU A 370 -12.00 -6.54 4.54
C LEU A 370 -12.58 -6.52 3.12
N ALA A 371 -11.73 -6.40 2.09
CA ALA A 371 -12.16 -6.42 0.69
C ALA A 371 -12.77 -7.78 0.28
N ALA A 372 -12.33 -8.88 0.87
CA ALA A 372 -12.86 -10.23 0.63
C ALA A 372 -14.13 -10.54 1.44
N SER A 373 -14.40 -9.80 2.52
CA SER A 373 -15.54 -10.04 3.39
C SER A 373 -16.86 -9.73 2.66
N PRO A 374 -17.86 -10.64 2.70
CA PRO A 374 -19.19 -10.36 2.15
C PRO A 374 -19.91 -9.17 2.83
N GLN A 375 -19.55 -8.87 4.09
CA GLN A 375 -20.19 -7.81 4.89
C GLN A 375 -19.59 -6.43 4.62
N ALA A 376 -18.27 -6.35 4.40
CA ALA A 376 -17.60 -5.09 4.11
C ALA A 376 -17.48 -4.85 2.60
N GLY A 377 -16.92 -5.82 1.86
CA GLY A 377 -16.58 -5.68 0.44
C GLY A 377 -15.72 -4.45 0.19
N ILE A 378 -15.56 -4.05 -1.08
CA ILE A 378 -15.03 -2.72 -1.41
C ILE A 378 -16.23 -1.79 -1.61
N PRO A 379 -16.40 -0.75 -0.79
CA PRO A 379 -17.57 0.12 -0.88
C PRO A 379 -17.46 1.10 -2.07
N PRO A 380 -18.58 1.69 -2.53
CA PRO A 380 -18.58 2.67 -3.64
C PRO A 380 -17.68 3.88 -3.42
N GLU A 381 -17.47 4.29 -2.17
CA GLU A 381 -16.58 5.37 -1.73
C GLU A 381 -15.09 5.05 -2.01
N GLY A 382 -14.77 3.77 -2.20
CA GLY A 382 -13.46 3.29 -2.60
C GLY A 382 -12.68 2.58 -1.50
N ALA A 383 -11.54 2.00 -1.88
CA ALA A 383 -10.76 1.15 -0.98
C ALA A 383 -10.12 1.90 0.20
N GLY A 384 -9.90 3.21 0.07
CA GLY A 384 -9.44 4.05 1.19
C GLY A 384 -10.44 4.12 2.35
N PHE A 385 -11.71 3.75 2.12
CA PHE A 385 -12.72 3.65 3.17
C PHE A 385 -12.46 2.47 4.12
N LEU A 386 -11.92 1.35 3.60
CA LEU A 386 -11.79 0.08 4.33
C LEU A 386 -11.06 0.25 5.65
N LEU A 387 -9.81 0.71 5.61
CA LEU A 387 -9.00 0.86 6.80
C LEU A 387 -9.44 2.06 7.66
N ARG A 388 -9.97 3.12 7.05
CA ARG A 388 -10.43 4.31 7.80
C ARG A 388 -11.72 4.09 8.59
N HIS A 389 -12.51 3.09 8.21
CA HIS A 389 -13.74 2.69 8.90
C HIS A 389 -13.62 1.28 9.47
N ASP A 390 -12.39 0.82 9.70
CA ASP A 390 -12.12 -0.42 10.40
C ASP A 390 -11.84 -0.12 11.88
N PRO A 391 -12.72 -0.54 12.81
CA PRO A 391 -12.53 -0.28 14.23
C PRO A 391 -11.23 -0.89 14.77
N LEU A 392 -10.81 -2.05 14.26
CA LEU A 392 -9.61 -2.75 14.73
C LEU A 392 -8.32 -1.97 14.44
N THR A 393 -8.21 -1.35 13.28
CA THR A 393 -7.01 -0.59 12.89
C THR A 393 -7.15 0.89 13.22
N HIS A 394 -8.13 1.58 12.63
CA HIS A 394 -8.32 3.02 12.82
C HIS A 394 -8.86 3.37 14.20
N GLY A 395 -9.81 2.58 14.72
CA GLY A 395 -10.36 2.79 16.07
C GLY A 395 -9.31 2.64 17.16
N HIS A 396 -8.50 1.57 17.10
CA HIS A 396 -7.37 1.39 18.02
C HIS A 396 -6.34 2.53 17.90
N ALA A 397 -5.94 2.91 16.68
CA ALA A 397 -4.96 3.98 16.47
C ALA A 397 -5.48 5.34 16.99
N ALA A 398 -6.76 5.64 16.79
CA ALA A 398 -7.40 6.85 17.31
C ALA A 398 -7.47 6.82 18.86
N LEU A 399 -7.80 5.67 19.45
CA LEU A 399 -7.80 5.47 20.90
C LEU A 399 -6.40 5.66 21.50
N GLU A 400 -5.38 5.06 20.89
CA GLU A 400 -3.99 5.16 21.33
C GLU A 400 -3.52 6.62 21.35
N LYS A 401 -3.82 7.37 20.29
CA LYS A 401 -3.38 8.75 20.13
C LYS A 401 -4.12 9.74 21.04
N LYS A 402 -5.38 9.49 21.37
CA LYS A 402 -6.26 10.46 22.05
C LYS A 402 -6.64 10.10 23.48
N CYS A 403 -6.71 8.81 23.79
CA CYS A 403 -7.28 8.30 25.04
C CYS A 403 -6.25 7.60 25.92
N LEU A 404 -5.30 6.85 25.34
CA LEU A 404 -4.35 6.03 26.12
C LEU A 404 -3.28 6.82 26.90
N GLY A 405 -3.27 8.15 26.77
CA GLY A 405 -2.48 9.02 27.64
C GLY A 405 -2.99 9.06 29.08
N CYS A 406 -4.27 8.79 29.31
CA CYS A 406 -4.91 8.75 30.63
C CYS A 406 -5.53 7.38 30.94
N HIS A 407 -6.05 6.71 29.91
CA HIS A 407 -6.63 5.37 30.00
C HIS A 407 -5.59 4.30 29.74
N PHE A 408 -5.78 3.13 30.34
CA PHE A 408 -5.03 1.93 29.96
C PHE A 408 -5.93 1.02 29.12
N LEU A 409 -5.31 0.13 28.34
CA LEU A 409 -5.98 -0.95 27.63
C LEU A 409 -5.25 -2.24 27.94
N GLY A 410 -5.82 -3.05 28.84
CA GLY A 410 -5.23 -4.31 29.26
C GLY A 410 -3.91 -4.13 30.00
N GLY A 411 -3.80 -3.09 30.82
CA GLY A 411 -2.61 -2.73 31.58
C GLY A 411 -1.56 -1.93 30.82
N GLN A 412 -1.81 -1.53 29.56
CA GLN A 412 -0.89 -0.75 28.75
C GLN A 412 -1.45 0.64 28.43
N GLY A 413 -0.62 1.68 28.48
CA GLY A 413 -0.97 3.05 28.14
C GLY A 413 0.28 3.89 27.86
N THR A 414 0.10 5.10 27.32
CA THR A 414 1.20 5.99 26.92
C THR A 414 1.56 7.02 28.00
N GLY A 415 0.73 7.16 29.04
CA GLY A 415 0.95 8.07 30.16
C GLY A 415 0.69 7.42 31.52
N GLU A 416 0.39 8.24 32.53
CA GLU A 416 -0.03 7.72 33.84
C GLU A 416 -1.50 7.29 33.81
N GLN A 417 -1.82 6.16 34.46
CA GLN A 417 -3.19 5.66 34.58
C GLN A 417 -4.02 6.55 35.54
N THR A 418 -4.50 7.68 35.03
CA THR A 418 -5.40 8.59 35.73
C THR A 418 -6.87 8.26 35.50
N ALA A 419 -7.16 7.36 34.55
CA ALA A 419 -8.51 6.90 34.23
C ALA A 419 -8.61 5.36 34.15
N ALA A 420 -9.81 4.87 33.85
CA ALA A 420 -10.14 3.44 33.78
C ALA A 420 -9.26 2.68 32.77
N ASP A 421 -9.01 1.40 33.05
CA ASP A 421 -8.62 0.44 32.04
C ASP A 421 -9.85 0.07 31.19
N LEU A 422 -9.73 0.30 29.88
CA LEU A 422 -10.81 0.14 28.92
C LEU A 422 -10.98 -1.30 28.43
N LYS A 423 -10.11 -2.24 28.84
CA LYS A 423 -10.21 -3.64 28.42
C LYS A 423 -11.53 -4.24 28.91
N GLY A 424 -12.42 -4.54 27.97
CA GLY A 424 -13.72 -5.11 28.27
C GLY A 424 -14.65 -4.14 28.99
N PHE A 425 -14.43 -2.83 28.89
CA PHE A 425 -15.32 -1.82 29.45
C PHE A 425 -16.77 -2.08 29.03
N GLY A 426 -17.72 -1.98 29.96
CA GLY A 426 -19.13 -2.31 29.71
C GLY A 426 -19.49 -3.79 29.76
N SER A 427 -18.51 -4.71 29.86
CA SER A 427 -18.78 -6.15 29.99
C SER A 427 -19.15 -6.55 31.42
N ARG A 428 -19.85 -7.69 31.53
CA ARG A 428 -20.17 -8.34 32.82
C ARG A 428 -18.93 -8.54 33.68
N THR A 429 -17.83 -9.02 33.10
CA THR A 429 -16.56 -9.24 33.83
C THR A 429 -15.99 -7.94 34.39
N TRP A 430 -16.03 -6.86 33.60
CA TRP A 430 -15.54 -5.55 34.03
C TRP A 430 -16.39 -5.00 35.18
N VAL A 431 -17.72 -5.03 35.04
CA VAL A 431 -18.65 -4.57 36.08
C VAL A 431 -18.53 -5.42 37.34
N ARG A 432 -18.49 -6.75 37.21
CA ARG A 432 -18.37 -7.67 38.34
C ARG A 432 -17.10 -7.42 39.14
N GLY A 433 -15.99 -7.17 38.45
CA GLY A 433 -14.72 -6.84 39.08
C GLY A 433 -14.74 -5.46 39.76
N LEU A 434 -15.40 -4.46 39.17
CA LEU A 434 -15.64 -3.17 39.80
C LEU A 434 -16.40 -3.31 41.12
N LEU A 435 -17.47 -4.11 41.14
CA LEU A 435 -18.26 -4.36 42.35
C LEU A 435 -17.50 -5.20 43.40
N GLU A 436 -16.53 -6.00 42.96
CA GLU A 436 -15.67 -6.77 43.87
C GLU A 436 -14.62 -5.88 44.55
N ASN A 437 -13.88 -5.08 43.75
CA ASN A 437 -12.80 -4.25 44.23
C ASN A 437 -12.82 -2.86 43.56
N PRO A 438 -13.71 -1.95 44.00
CA PRO A 438 -13.82 -0.62 43.41
C PRO A 438 -12.60 0.27 43.68
N ALA A 439 -11.68 -0.15 44.56
CA ALA A 439 -10.44 0.57 44.83
C ALA A 439 -9.31 0.23 43.85
N ALA A 440 -9.47 -0.81 43.01
CA ALA A 440 -8.48 -1.16 42.01
C ALA A 440 -8.32 -0.05 40.96
N THR A 441 -7.07 0.24 40.59
CA THR A 441 -6.76 1.27 39.58
C THR A 441 -7.34 0.93 38.21
N ALA A 442 -7.68 -0.33 37.94
CA ALA A 442 -8.30 -0.77 36.69
C ALA A 442 -9.66 -0.09 36.40
N TYR A 443 -10.41 0.38 37.40
CA TYR A 443 -11.76 0.90 37.17
C TYR A 443 -11.86 2.42 37.12
N PHE A 444 -11.13 3.09 38.00
CA PHE A 444 -11.18 4.56 38.09
C PHE A 444 -9.80 5.21 38.07
N GLY A 445 -8.74 4.47 37.75
CA GLY A 445 -7.37 4.99 37.77
C GLY A 445 -6.94 5.48 39.16
N LYS A 446 -6.01 6.44 39.17
CA LYS A 446 -5.50 7.08 40.40
C LYS A 446 -6.28 8.34 40.79
N VAL A 447 -7.59 8.41 40.53
CA VAL A 447 -8.40 9.59 40.88
C VAL A 447 -8.45 9.77 42.42
N PRO A 448 -8.10 10.95 42.97
CA PRO A 448 -8.04 11.17 44.42
C PRO A 448 -9.39 11.07 45.15
N SER A 449 -10.51 11.33 44.45
CA SER A 449 -11.83 11.59 45.03
C SER A 449 -12.88 10.46 44.87
N LEU A 450 -12.46 9.19 44.96
CA LEU A 450 -13.36 8.02 44.85
C LEU A 450 -13.94 7.55 46.19
N GLY A 451 -14.58 8.44 46.93
CA GLY A 451 -15.16 8.11 48.24
C GLY A 451 -16.37 7.18 48.15
N GLY A 452 -17.29 7.46 47.23
CA GLY A 452 -18.63 6.83 47.17
C GLY A 452 -18.62 5.31 47.02
N MET A 453 -18.03 4.79 45.94
CA MET A 453 -18.00 3.34 45.68
C MET A 453 -17.18 2.55 46.70
N ARG A 454 -16.13 3.14 47.27
CA ARG A 454 -15.34 2.53 48.34
C ARG A 454 -16.15 2.39 49.63
N GLU A 455 -16.92 3.41 49.96
CA GLU A 455 -17.81 3.40 51.11
C GLU A 455 -19.02 2.47 50.89
N TRP A 456 -19.58 2.43 49.68
CA TRP A 456 -20.60 1.47 49.32
C TRP A 456 -20.12 0.04 49.55
N LYS A 457 -18.93 -0.34 49.06
CA LYS A 457 -18.42 -1.71 49.23
C LYS A 457 -18.26 -2.13 50.70
N LYS A 458 -17.90 -1.20 51.59
CA LYS A 458 -17.81 -1.46 53.04
C LYS A 458 -19.18 -1.72 53.68
N ARG A 459 -20.26 -1.16 53.12
CA ARG A 459 -21.61 -1.21 53.68
C ARG A 459 -22.53 -2.20 52.97
N SER A 460 -22.19 -2.58 51.73
CA SER A 460 -23.00 -3.44 50.88
C SER A 460 -23.25 -4.80 51.54
N LYS A 461 -24.48 -5.29 51.44
CA LYS A 461 -24.90 -6.60 51.98
C LYS A 461 -25.16 -7.62 50.87
N LEU A 462 -24.80 -7.31 49.63
CA LEU A 462 -24.96 -8.22 48.50
C LEU A 462 -24.04 -9.43 48.64
N ASN A 463 -24.61 -10.62 48.49
CA ASN A 463 -23.83 -11.86 48.41
C ASN A 463 -23.23 -12.06 47.00
N GLY A 464 -22.34 -13.05 46.83
CA GLY A 464 -21.66 -13.30 45.55
C GLY A 464 -22.62 -13.47 44.36
N LYS A 465 -23.72 -14.21 44.54
CA LYS A 465 -24.74 -14.39 43.48
C LYS A 465 -25.44 -13.08 43.15
N GLN A 466 -25.81 -12.29 44.15
CA GLN A 466 -26.45 -11.00 43.92
C GLN A 466 -25.50 -10.02 43.22
N LEU A 467 -24.21 -10.06 43.52
CA LEU A 467 -23.20 -9.27 42.79
C LEU A 467 -23.10 -9.72 41.32
N ASP A 468 -23.16 -11.02 41.07
CA ASP A 468 -23.19 -11.58 39.72
C ASP A 468 -24.44 -11.17 38.94
N ASP A 469 -25.62 -11.23 39.58
CA ASP A 469 -26.90 -10.84 39.00
C ASP A 469 -26.93 -9.32 38.69
N VAL A 470 -26.41 -8.47 39.58
CA VAL A 470 -26.30 -7.02 39.38
C VAL A 470 -25.27 -6.68 38.29
N ALA A 471 -24.13 -7.37 38.28
CA ALA A 471 -23.11 -7.13 37.26
C ALA A 471 -23.63 -7.45 35.85
N ASP A 472 -24.38 -8.53 35.71
CA ASP A 472 -25.04 -8.89 34.45
C ASP A 472 -26.10 -7.86 34.06
N PHE A 473 -26.92 -7.44 35.03
CA PHE A 473 -27.94 -6.41 34.81
C PHE A 473 -27.33 -5.10 34.30
N VAL A 474 -26.29 -4.58 34.96
CA VAL A 474 -25.64 -3.32 34.56
C VAL A 474 -24.88 -3.49 33.24
N ALA A 475 -24.27 -4.65 32.98
CA ALA A 475 -23.62 -4.91 31.69
C ALA A 475 -24.61 -4.93 30.51
N SER A 476 -25.89 -5.25 30.77
CA SER A 476 -26.94 -5.13 29.75
C SER A 476 -27.16 -3.68 29.28
N PHE A 477 -26.81 -2.68 30.11
CA PHE A 477 -27.03 -1.27 29.78
C PHE A 477 -26.16 -0.82 28.60
N ALA A 478 -24.98 -1.43 28.45
CA ALA A 478 -24.07 -1.18 27.33
C ALA A 478 -24.64 -1.65 25.98
N ARG A 479 -25.72 -2.44 25.99
CA ARG A 479 -26.40 -2.99 24.82
C ARG A 479 -27.71 -2.29 24.49
N ILE A 480 -28.06 -1.23 25.23
CA ILE A 480 -29.28 -0.44 24.97
C ILE A 480 -29.16 0.26 23.61
N PRO A 481 -30.11 0.03 22.67
CA PRO A 481 -30.13 0.73 21.39
C PRO A 481 -30.25 2.25 21.55
N ASP A 482 -29.66 3.01 20.64
CA ASP A 482 -29.58 4.47 20.76
C ASP A 482 -30.96 5.16 20.68
N ASP A 483 -31.92 4.52 20.01
CA ASP A 483 -33.30 4.98 19.80
C ASP A 483 -34.27 4.62 20.95
N LEU A 484 -33.87 3.72 21.85
CA LEU A 484 -34.73 3.28 22.95
C LEU A 484 -34.75 4.30 24.09
N THR A 485 -35.94 4.68 24.54
CA THR A 485 -36.09 5.55 25.72
C THR A 485 -35.92 4.78 27.03
N ALA A 486 -35.68 5.50 28.13
CA ALA A 486 -35.61 4.87 29.45
C ALA A 486 -36.93 4.17 29.80
N GLU A 487 -38.06 4.82 29.54
CA GLU A 487 -39.40 4.28 29.82
C GLU A 487 -39.66 2.97 29.06
N GLU A 488 -39.33 2.91 27.77
CA GLU A 488 -39.50 1.72 26.94
C GLU A 488 -38.55 0.59 27.34
N TRP A 489 -37.30 0.92 27.69
CA TRP A 489 -36.32 -0.06 28.16
C TRP A 489 -36.74 -0.69 29.49
N LEU A 490 -37.27 0.11 30.43
CA LEU A 490 -37.67 -0.33 31.77
C LEU A 490 -38.81 -1.35 31.77
N ILE A 491 -39.73 -1.26 30.81
CA ILE A 491 -40.85 -2.18 30.67
C ILE A 491 -40.51 -3.44 29.85
N SER A 492 -39.30 -3.52 29.30
CA SER A 492 -38.89 -4.70 28.54
C SER A 492 -38.78 -5.93 29.46
N PRO A 493 -39.20 -7.13 29.01
CA PRO A 493 -39.16 -8.34 29.85
C PRO A 493 -37.76 -8.64 30.40
N GLY A 494 -36.73 -8.41 29.58
CA GLY A 494 -35.33 -8.61 29.96
C GLY A 494 -34.82 -7.69 31.07
N VAL A 495 -35.55 -6.63 31.40
CA VAL A 495 -35.21 -5.67 32.48
C VAL A 495 -36.13 -5.88 33.67
N ALA A 496 -37.44 -5.94 33.45
CA ALA A 496 -38.44 -6.08 34.50
C ALA A 496 -38.27 -7.39 35.28
N GLU A 497 -37.94 -8.50 34.59
CA GLU A 497 -37.80 -9.83 35.19
C GLU A 497 -36.35 -10.19 35.54
N HIS A 498 -35.40 -9.29 35.29
CA HIS A 498 -33.98 -9.59 35.50
C HIS A 498 -33.66 -9.82 36.99
N PRO A 499 -32.98 -10.92 37.37
CA PRO A 499 -32.65 -11.21 38.77
C PRO A 499 -31.87 -10.10 39.48
N GLY A 500 -31.05 -9.36 38.73
CA GLY A 500 -30.25 -8.24 39.21
C GLY A 500 -31.01 -6.92 39.41
N ASN A 501 -32.24 -6.80 38.90
CA ASN A 501 -33.02 -5.57 38.95
C ASN A 501 -33.33 -5.14 40.40
N GLN A 502 -33.98 -6.02 41.18
CA GLN A 502 -34.34 -5.73 42.57
C GLN A 502 -33.13 -5.40 43.47
N PRO A 503 -32.03 -6.19 43.46
CA PRO A 503 -30.81 -5.84 44.20
C PRO A 503 -30.17 -4.52 43.74
N PHE A 504 -30.21 -4.22 42.43
CA PHE A 504 -29.69 -2.96 41.89
C PHE A 504 -30.47 -1.76 42.42
N GLN A 505 -31.80 -1.77 42.35
CA GLN A 505 -32.62 -0.67 42.86
C GLN A 505 -32.37 -0.43 44.36
N LYS A 506 -32.26 -1.52 45.13
CA LYS A 506 -32.11 -1.45 46.59
C LYS A 506 -30.76 -0.88 47.04
N GLU A 507 -29.67 -1.21 46.35
CA GLU A 507 -28.32 -0.80 46.78
C GLU A 507 -27.66 0.24 45.87
N CYS A 508 -27.76 0.08 44.55
CA CYS A 508 -27.13 0.99 43.58
C CYS A 508 -28.02 2.20 43.26
N GLY A 509 -29.34 1.98 43.17
CA GLY A 509 -30.34 3.01 42.85
C GLY A 509 -30.51 4.10 43.91
N GLN A 510 -29.90 3.93 45.09
CA GLN A 510 -29.83 4.98 46.11
C GLN A 510 -28.89 6.11 45.70
N CYS A 511 -27.90 5.85 44.83
CA CYS A 511 -26.94 6.85 44.36
C CYS A 511 -27.07 7.08 42.85
N HIS A 512 -27.20 6.00 42.07
CA HIS A 512 -27.25 6.07 40.61
C HIS A 512 -28.67 6.32 40.10
N ILE A 513 -28.89 7.47 39.47
CA ILE A 513 -30.20 7.87 38.96
C ILE A 513 -30.47 7.23 37.59
N ILE A 514 -31.62 6.58 37.47
CA ILE A 514 -32.30 6.23 36.22
C ILE A 514 -33.72 6.79 36.34
N GLU A 515 -34.05 7.77 35.50
CA GLU A 515 -35.35 8.45 35.52
C GLU A 515 -36.49 7.42 35.41
N GLY A 516 -37.48 7.54 36.31
CA GLY A 516 -38.62 6.62 36.37
C GLY A 516 -38.34 5.24 36.99
N PHE A 517 -37.11 4.96 37.44
CA PHE A 517 -36.73 3.63 37.93
C PHE A 517 -36.10 3.62 39.33
N THR A 518 -35.29 4.62 39.66
CA THR A 518 -34.61 4.72 40.96
C THR A 518 -34.98 6.01 41.67
N GLU A 519 -35.20 5.95 42.97
CA GLU A 519 -35.62 7.12 43.78
C GLU A 519 -34.57 8.24 43.83
N GLY A 520 -33.28 7.92 43.65
CA GLY A 520 -32.18 8.89 43.49
C GLY A 520 -31.87 9.71 44.76
N GLY A 521 -30.77 9.38 45.45
CA GLY A 521 -30.19 10.20 46.53
C GLY A 521 -29.24 11.30 46.02
N THR A 522 -28.61 12.04 46.94
CA THR A 522 -27.70 13.17 46.68
C THR A 522 -26.75 12.91 45.49
N ARG A 523 -26.61 13.91 44.59
CA ARG A 523 -25.93 13.90 43.26
C ARG A 523 -24.43 13.55 43.25
N ASP A 524 -23.99 12.55 44.00
CA ASP A 524 -22.58 12.14 44.11
C ASP A 524 -22.24 10.95 43.20
N ALA A 525 -23.10 10.60 42.23
CA ALA A 525 -22.91 9.49 41.30
C ALA A 525 -23.54 9.77 39.91
N PRO A 526 -22.99 9.20 38.82
CA PRO A 526 -23.52 9.42 37.47
C PRO A 526 -24.82 8.63 37.26
N GLY A 527 -25.66 9.12 36.36
CA GLY A 527 -26.77 8.36 35.84
C GLY A 527 -26.29 7.15 35.05
N LEU A 528 -26.98 6.01 35.22
CA LEU A 528 -26.58 4.73 34.62
C LEU A 528 -27.43 4.30 33.43
N PHE A 529 -28.44 5.08 33.03
CA PHE A 529 -29.20 4.76 31.83
C PHE A 529 -28.27 4.69 30.61
N ALA A 530 -28.34 3.59 29.87
CA ALA A 530 -27.49 3.31 28.71
C ALA A 530 -25.97 3.29 29.02
N TRP A 531 -25.57 3.12 30.29
CA TRP A 531 -24.15 3.17 30.66
C TRP A 531 -23.31 2.20 29.84
N GLY A 532 -22.24 2.73 29.26
CA GLY A 532 -21.33 1.98 28.40
C GLY A 532 -21.83 1.73 26.97
N SER A 533 -23.04 2.16 26.58
CA SER A 533 -23.54 2.02 25.21
C SER A 533 -22.93 3.07 24.26
N THR A 534 -23.19 2.94 22.96
CA THR A 534 -22.78 3.92 21.95
C THR A 534 -23.22 5.34 22.29
N ARG A 535 -24.52 5.54 22.61
CA ARG A 535 -25.04 6.83 23.08
C ARG A 535 -24.31 7.35 24.31
N TRP A 536 -24.07 6.52 25.33
CA TRP A 536 -23.42 6.96 26.55
C TRP A 536 -21.94 7.29 26.32
N LEU A 537 -21.19 6.45 25.61
CA LEU A 537 -19.78 6.67 25.27
C LEU A 537 -19.60 7.93 24.43
N SER A 538 -20.47 8.14 23.42
CA SER A 538 -20.48 9.35 22.61
C SER A 538 -20.68 10.59 23.48
N ARG A 539 -21.69 10.58 24.37
CA ARG A 539 -21.93 11.70 25.30
C ARG A 539 -20.77 11.90 26.28
N MET A 540 -20.21 10.82 26.82
CA MET A 540 -19.10 10.87 27.77
C MET A 540 -17.85 11.48 27.13
N ILE A 541 -17.53 11.14 25.89
CA ILE A 541 -16.39 11.70 25.17
C ILE A 541 -16.62 13.17 24.77
N ARG A 542 -17.85 13.53 24.38
CA ARG A 542 -18.18 14.90 23.95
C ARG A 542 -18.36 15.87 25.12
N LYS A 543 -19.02 15.44 26.19
CA LYS A 543 -19.44 16.29 27.31
C LYS A 543 -19.42 15.53 28.65
N PRO A 544 -18.24 15.11 29.13
CA PRO A 544 -18.10 14.33 30.37
C PRO A 544 -18.64 15.04 31.62
N GLY A 545 -18.54 16.37 31.67
CA GLY A 545 -19.04 17.22 32.76
C GLY A 545 -20.55 17.49 32.74
N ALA A 546 -21.35 16.73 31.98
CA ALA A 546 -22.80 16.86 32.04
C ALA A 546 -23.34 16.52 33.46
N PRO A 547 -24.40 17.19 33.96
CA PRO A 547 -24.92 16.96 35.31
C PRO A 547 -25.35 15.53 35.60
N ASP A 548 -25.82 14.82 34.57
CA ASP A 548 -26.23 13.40 34.63
C ASP A 548 -25.07 12.42 34.40
N LEU A 549 -23.88 12.92 34.04
CA LEU A 549 -22.63 12.16 33.93
C LEU A 549 -21.75 12.49 35.14
N TYR A 550 -20.56 13.06 34.92
CA TYR A 550 -19.58 13.32 35.97
C TYR A 550 -19.46 14.79 36.36
N GLY A 551 -20.48 15.61 36.05
CA GLY A 551 -20.51 17.04 36.37
C GLY A 551 -20.52 17.39 37.87
N PHE A 552 -20.61 16.38 38.75
CA PHE A 552 -20.50 16.54 40.20
C PHE A 552 -19.04 16.51 40.72
N PHE A 553 -18.08 16.09 39.91
CA PHE A 553 -16.66 16.16 40.26
C PHE A 553 -16.10 17.58 40.06
N GLU A 554 -15.08 17.97 40.84
CA GLU A 554 -14.29 19.17 40.56
C GLU A 554 -13.67 19.09 39.15
N ASP A 555 -13.54 20.22 38.45
CA ASP A 555 -13.08 20.29 37.05
C ASP A 555 -11.76 19.54 36.77
N LYS A 556 -10.88 19.41 37.78
CA LYS A 556 -9.58 18.72 37.67
C LYS A 556 -9.67 17.18 37.76
N ALA A 557 -10.81 16.64 38.18
CA ALA A 557 -11.05 15.19 38.29
C ALA A 557 -11.93 14.65 37.14
N GLN A 558 -12.35 15.51 36.22
CA GLN A 558 -13.15 15.14 35.06
C GLN A 558 -12.24 14.82 33.86
N MET A 559 -12.71 13.91 32.99
CA MET A 559 -12.09 13.72 31.68
C MET A 559 -12.25 15.02 30.86
N PRO A 560 -11.24 15.45 30.08
CA PRO A 560 -11.41 16.59 29.19
C PRO A 560 -12.46 16.29 28.10
N PRO A 561 -13.30 17.26 27.72
CA PRO A 561 -14.23 17.10 26.60
C PRO A 561 -13.46 17.07 25.27
N PHE A 562 -13.88 16.21 24.35
CA PHE A 562 -13.37 16.18 22.97
C PHE A 562 -14.41 16.73 22.00
N GLY A 563 -14.25 17.98 21.59
CA GLY A 563 -15.11 18.62 20.60
C GLY A 563 -14.97 18.01 19.19
N PRO A 564 -15.89 18.31 18.25
CA PRO A 564 -15.83 17.81 16.87
C PRO A 564 -14.50 18.10 16.15
N ASP A 565 -13.84 19.20 16.50
CA ASP A 565 -12.53 19.60 15.94
C ASP A 565 -11.37 18.79 16.53
N GLN A 566 -11.49 18.28 17.76
CA GLN A 566 -10.44 17.52 18.45
C GLN A 566 -10.52 16.02 18.15
N LEU A 567 -11.74 15.50 17.95
CA LEU A 567 -12.06 14.13 17.60
C LEU A 567 -13.23 14.13 16.61
N ARG A 568 -12.97 13.75 15.36
CA ARG A 568 -14.01 13.78 14.31
C ARG A 568 -15.08 12.71 14.57
N GLY A 569 -16.24 12.86 13.95
CA GLY A 569 -17.36 11.91 14.09
C GLY A 569 -16.96 10.46 13.79
N ASN A 570 -16.28 10.23 12.67
CA ASN A 570 -15.78 8.90 12.31
C ASN A 570 -14.77 8.35 13.32
N ASP A 571 -13.83 9.18 13.79
CA ASP A 571 -12.81 8.73 14.77
C ASP A 571 -13.50 8.28 16.08
N LEU A 572 -14.53 9.02 16.52
CA LEU A 572 -15.34 8.65 17.68
C LEU A 572 -16.09 7.34 17.46
N GLU A 573 -16.76 7.19 16.32
CA GLU A 573 -17.49 5.97 15.99
C GLU A 573 -16.57 4.74 15.98
N MET A 574 -15.40 4.85 15.35
CA MET A 574 -14.43 3.75 15.28
C MET A 574 -13.88 3.38 16.66
N ILE A 575 -13.63 4.35 17.54
CA ILE A 575 -13.23 4.09 18.93
C ILE A 575 -14.34 3.33 19.67
N ILE A 576 -15.60 3.76 19.56
CA ILE A 576 -16.73 3.13 20.24
C ILE A 576 -16.91 1.69 19.76
N ARG A 577 -16.93 1.47 18.44
CA ARG A 577 -17.03 0.12 17.86
C ARG A 577 -15.86 -0.77 18.26
N PHE A 578 -14.65 -0.21 18.36
CA PHE A 578 -13.48 -0.93 18.86
C PHE A 578 -13.66 -1.37 20.32
N LEU A 579 -14.11 -0.48 21.20
CA LEU A 579 -14.37 -0.81 22.61
C LEU A 579 -15.46 -1.86 22.79
N HIS A 580 -16.43 -1.89 21.88
CA HIS A 580 -17.49 -2.90 21.85
C HIS A 580 -17.10 -4.22 21.16
N ASN A 581 -15.87 -4.35 20.65
CA ASN A 581 -15.44 -5.48 19.83
C ASN A 581 -16.31 -5.71 18.57
N ASP A 582 -16.91 -4.64 18.04
CA ASP A 582 -17.73 -4.68 16.82
C ASP A 582 -16.84 -4.56 15.58
N TYR A 583 -16.09 -5.63 15.30
CA TYR A 583 -15.29 -5.74 14.09
C TYR A 583 -15.06 -7.21 13.70
N PRO A 584 -14.97 -7.52 12.40
CA PRO A 584 -14.68 -8.87 11.95
C PRO A 584 -13.23 -9.25 12.27
N LEU A 585 -12.98 -10.48 12.71
CA LEU A 585 -11.65 -11.05 12.94
C LEU A 585 -11.25 -11.99 11.81
N MET A 586 -9.96 -12.04 11.48
CA MET A 586 -9.44 -12.99 10.48
C MET A 586 -9.57 -14.44 11.01
N PRO A 587 -9.87 -15.43 10.16
CA PRO A 587 -9.95 -16.84 10.57
C PRO A 587 -8.63 -17.32 11.19
N GLY A 588 -8.70 -18.03 12.33
CA GLY A 588 -7.50 -18.55 13.01
C GLY A 588 -6.71 -17.51 13.83
N THR A 589 -7.15 -16.25 13.85
CA THR A 589 -6.60 -15.23 14.77
C THR A 589 -7.15 -15.48 16.17
N GLU A 590 -6.56 -16.42 16.90
CA GLU A 590 -6.51 -16.24 18.35
C GLU A 590 -5.69 -14.95 18.56
N LEU A 591 -6.26 -13.93 19.21
CA LEU A 591 -5.50 -12.76 19.67
C LEU A 591 -4.51 -13.18 20.77
N LYS A 592 -3.50 -13.96 20.40
CA LYS A 592 -2.32 -14.31 21.19
C LYS A 592 -1.05 -13.67 20.62
N GLY A 593 -1.17 -12.93 19.51
CA GLY A 593 -0.10 -12.14 18.92
C GLY A 593 -0.41 -10.65 19.00
N THR A 594 0.61 -9.87 19.37
CA THR A 594 0.64 -8.41 19.33
C THR A 594 0.20 -7.88 17.97
N VAL A 595 -0.96 -7.22 17.92
CA VAL A 595 -1.27 -6.22 16.90
C VAL A 595 -1.04 -4.87 17.59
N ALA A 596 -0.14 -4.05 17.05
CA ALA A 596 0.26 -2.76 17.65
C ALA A 596 0.83 -2.84 19.08
N GLY A 597 1.58 -3.91 19.42
CA GLY A 597 2.30 -4.00 20.70
C GLY A 597 1.46 -4.40 21.92
N VAL A 598 0.14 -4.62 21.76
CA VAL A 598 -0.75 -5.08 22.83
C VAL A 598 -1.16 -6.54 22.63
N THR A 599 -0.84 -7.40 23.60
CA THR A 599 -1.27 -8.80 23.63
C THR A 599 -2.65 -8.90 24.26
N VAL A 600 -3.73 -8.84 23.48
CA VAL A 600 -5.10 -8.99 24.00
C VAL A 600 -5.53 -10.45 23.96
N LYS A 601 -5.17 -11.26 24.96
CA LYS A 601 -5.80 -12.59 25.14
C LYS A 601 -7.31 -12.40 25.31
N MET A 602 -8.07 -12.85 24.31
CA MET A 602 -9.53 -12.70 24.22
C MET A 602 -10.30 -13.98 24.60
N ASN A 603 -9.66 -14.92 25.31
CA ASN A 603 -10.28 -16.21 25.63
C ASN A 603 -11.40 -16.13 26.68
N ASP A 604 -11.59 -15.01 27.35
CA ASP A 604 -12.55 -14.91 28.46
C ASP A 604 -13.82 -14.09 28.13
N GLN A 605 -13.99 -13.58 26.90
CA GLN A 605 -15.17 -12.78 26.53
C GLN A 605 -16.08 -13.39 25.45
N VAL A 606 -15.63 -14.41 24.71
CA VAL A 606 -16.48 -15.14 23.75
C VAL A 606 -17.39 -16.16 24.48
N ALA A 607 -17.07 -16.51 25.74
CA ALA A 607 -17.87 -17.46 26.52
C ALA A 607 -19.27 -16.94 26.90
N ASP A 608 -19.48 -15.61 26.94
CA ASP A 608 -20.76 -14.99 27.32
C ASP A 608 -21.66 -14.63 26.11
N GLN A 609 -21.31 -15.09 24.89
CA GLN A 609 -22.10 -14.87 23.65
C GLN A 609 -23.01 -16.04 23.25
N LYS A 610 -23.16 -17.06 24.09
CA LYS A 610 -24.26 -18.02 23.95
C LYS A 610 -25.31 -17.69 24.99
N TYR A 611 -26.35 -16.94 24.61
CA TYR A 611 -27.78 -17.17 24.86
C TYR A 611 -28.60 -16.07 24.20
#